data_AF-A0A3B9I3Y9-F1
#
_entry.id   AF-A0A3B9I3Y9-F1
#
_cell.length_a   1.000
_cell.length_b   1.000
_cell.length_c   1.000
_cell.angle_alpha   90.00
_cell.angle_beta   90.00
_cell.angle_gamma   90.00
#
_symmetry.space_group_name_H-M   'P 1'
#
loop_
_entity.id
_entity.type
_entity.pdbx_description
1 polymer ?
#
loop_
_entity_poly.entity_id
_entity_poly.type
_entity_poly.pdbx_seq_one_letter_code
_entity_poly.pdbx_strand_id
1 'polypeptide(L)'
;MKTGELMKIALDLAGLENEPYDTTISVEGENIQKILIGVDMETPELLLAKELGFDLVVSHHPKADGSIVDFHKVMDIQIDKMVEFGVPINKAQKALAKKTKSVEINSHVSNYSRASSAAKLLDIPYMNIHMPADLIGERFTQKYLNAKLGDNAKTTLQDILDALNELDLYSKSLSKPVVRCGANTDYAGKIAVLFAGGTNGGADVYKAYYEAGVGTIVAMHAPEDVIKEVREQNIGNIVVAGHMPSDSIGLNVIISAWEEKGMKVTKISGIL
;
A
#
# COMPACT_ATOMS: atom_id res chain seq x y z
N MET A 1 -11.64 -23.12 -2.74
CA MET A 1 -12.24 -21.89 -3.30
C MET A 1 -11.66 -21.62 -4.69
N LYS A 2 -12.29 -20.76 -5.48
CA LYS A 2 -11.71 -20.22 -6.72
C LYS A 2 -10.94 -18.92 -6.44
N THR A 3 -9.99 -18.56 -7.30
CA THR A 3 -9.28 -17.28 -7.21
C THR A 3 -10.23 -16.08 -7.14
N GLY A 4 -11.28 -16.08 -7.96
CA GLY A 4 -12.29 -15.02 -7.97
C GLY A 4 -13.06 -14.87 -6.65
N GLU A 5 -13.29 -15.96 -5.91
CA GLU A 5 -13.95 -15.89 -4.60
C GLU A 5 -13.03 -15.28 -3.54
N LEU A 6 -11.73 -15.62 -3.58
CA LEU A 6 -10.72 -15.05 -2.69
C LEU A 6 -10.51 -13.56 -2.96
N MET A 7 -10.43 -13.17 -4.24
CA MET A 7 -10.35 -11.78 -4.67
C MET A 7 -11.57 -10.99 -4.22
N LYS A 8 -12.78 -11.55 -4.42
CA LYS A 8 -14.03 -10.89 -4.00
C LYS A 8 -14.03 -10.56 -2.50
N ILE A 9 -13.54 -11.46 -1.64
CA ILE A 9 -13.43 -11.18 -0.20
C ILE A 9 -12.53 -9.96 0.05
N ALA A 10 -11.38 -9.87 -0.61
CA ALA A 10 -10.48 -8.72 -0.45
C ALA A 10 -11.13 -7.41 -0.93
N LEU A 11 -11.83 -7.45 -2.07
CA LEU A 11 -12.58 -6.29 -2.60
C LEU A 11 -13.70 -5.86 -1.65
N ASP A 12 -14.49 -6.80 -1.14
CA ASP A 12 -15.58 -6.53 -0.19
C ASP A 12 -15.06 -5.87 1.09
N LEU A 13 -13.95 -6.38 1.65
CA LEU A 13 -13.28 -5.80 2.82
C LEU A 13 -12.77 -4.38 2.56
N ALA A 14 -12.30 -4.10 1.36
CA ALA A 14 -11.85 -2.78 0.92
C ALA A 14 -13.00 -1.86 0.48
N GLY A 15 -14.23 -2.37 0.38
CA GLY A 15 -15.39 -1.62 -0.13
C GLY A 15 -15.25 -1.25 -1.61
N LEU A 16 -14.65 -2.13 -2.41
CA LEU A 16 -14.45 -1.96 -3.85
C LEU A 16 -15.40 -2.89 -4.63
N GLU A 17 -16.02 -2.36 -5.68
CA GLU A 17 -16.93 -3.15 -6.53
C GLU A 17 -16.20 -3.94 -7.62
N ASN A 18 -15.03 -3.44 -8.06
CA ASN A 18 -14.26 -4.00 -9.17
C ASN A 18 -12.77 -4.03 -8.82
N GLU A 19 -12.02 -4.91 -9.49
CA GLU A 19 -10.56 -4.98 -9.39
C GLU A 19 -9.92 -3.65 -9.83
N PRO A 20 -9.14 -2.98 -8.95
CA PRO A 20 -8.33 -1.83 -9.34
C PRO A 20 -7.23 -2.22 -10.31
N TYR A 21 -6.72 -1.25 -11.08
CA TYR A 21 -5.71 -1.52 -12.12
C TYR A 21 -4.40 -2.14 -11.62
N ASP A 22 -4.10 -2.08 -10.33
CA ASP A 22 -2.91 -2.67 -9.72
C ASP A 22 -3.17 -4.03 -9.06
N THR A 23 -4.36 -4.61 -9.23
CA THR A 23 -4.80 -5.82 -8.55
C THR A 23 -5.42 -6.73 -9.59
N THR A 24 -4.89 -7.94 -9.79
CA THR A 24 -5.34 -8.82 -10.87
C THR A 24 -5.16 -10.29 -10.54
N ILE A 25 -6.05 -11.13 -11.10
CA ILE A 25 -5.82 -12.56 -11.24
C ILE A 25 -5.07 -12.81 -12.56
N SER A 26 -3.80 -13.22 -12.49
CA SER A 26 -2.96 -13.46 -13.68
C SER A 26 -3.09 -14.89 -14.23
N VAL A 27 -3.31 -15.84 -13.33
CA VAL A 27 -3.58 -17.25 -13.64
C VAL A 27 -4.70 -17.72 -12.73
N GLU A 28 -5.84 -18.08 -13.31
CA GLU A 28 -6.99 -18.56 -12.57
C GLU A 28 -6.72 -19.93 -11.93
N GLY A 29 -7.45 -20.21 -10.85
CA GLY A 29 -7.36 -21.47 -10.12
C GLY A 29 -8.68 -21.86 -9.49
N GLU A 30 -8.87 -23.17 -9.38
CA GLU A 30 -10.03 -23.77 -8.72
C GLU A 30 -9.56 -24.74 -7.61
N ASN A 31 -10.46 -25.10 -6.70
CA ASN A 31 -10.19 -26.04 -5.60
C ASN A 31 -9.02 -25.65 -4.68
N ILE A 32 -8.75 -24.34 -4.55
CA ILE A 32 -7.67 -23.81 -3.71
C ILE A 32 -7.96 -24.07 -2.23
N GLN A 33 -6.97 -24.59 -1.51
CA GLN A 33 -6.99 -24.79 -0.06
C GLN A 33 -5.72 -24.25 0.64
N LYS A 34 -4.55 -24.37 0.01
CA LYS A 34 -3.25 -23.91 0.50
C LYS A 34 -2.74 -22.70 -0.28
N ILE A 35 -2.53 -21.59 0.41
CA ILE A 35 -2.11 -20.32 -0.19
C ILE A 35 -0.73 -19.96 0.35
N LEU A 36 0.21 -19.64 -0.55
CA LEU A 36 1.47 -18.97 -0.21
C LEU A 36 1.34 -17.49 -0.56
N ILE A 37 1.49 -16.61 0.41
CA ILE A 37 1.34 -15.16 0.22
C ILE A 37 2.56 -14.40 0.73
N GLY A 38 2.97 -13.37 0.00
CA GLY A 38 4.05 -12.48 0.38
C GLY A 38 4.00 -11.13 -0.33
N VAL A 39 4.86 -10.19 0.07
CA VAL A 39 4.88 -8.85 -0.51
C VAL A 39 5.37 -8.87 -1.95
N ASP A 40 6.53 -9.49 -2.16
CA ASP A 40 7.12 -9.70 -3.47
C ASP A 40 7.19 -11.20 -3.78
N MET A 41 6.41 -11.64 -4.76
CA MET A 41 6.37 -13.05 -5.18
C MET A 41 6.66 -13.15 -6.67
N GLU A 42 7.87 -13.56 -7.04
CA GLU A 42 8.32 -13.72 -8.43
C GLU A 42 8.57 -15.20 -8.77
N THR A 43 9.28 -15.48 -9.87
CA THR A 43 9.63 -16.84 -10.29
C THR A 43 10.26 -17.70 -9.18
N PRO A 44 11.19 -17.21 -8.32
CA PRO A 44 11.76 -18.03 -7.25
C PRO A 44 10.71 -18.49 -6.23
N GLU A 45 9.79 -17.61 -5.84
CA GLU A 45 8.72 -17.96 -4.89
C GLU A 45 7.67 -18.87 -5.54
N LEU A 46 7.39 -18.72 -6.84
CA LEU A 46 6.54 -19.65 -7.59
C LEU A 46 7.14 -21.07 -7.62
N LEU A 47 8.46 -21.19 -7.83
CA LEU A 47 9.15 -22.49 -7.78
C LEU A 47 9.09 -23.10 -6.38
N LEU A 48 9.32 -22.29 -5.35
CA LEU A 48 9.20 -22.73 -3.95
C LEU A 48 7.78 -23.21 -3.63
N ALA A 49 6.76 -22.47 -4.08
CA ALA A 49 5.37 -22.84 -3.89
C ALA A 49 5.03 -24.18 -4.55
N LYS A 50 5.55 -24.41 -5.78
CA LYS A 50 5.37 -25.68 -6.49
C LYS A 50 6.00 -26.85 -5.73
N GLU A 51 7.25 -26.68 -5.27
CA GLU A 51 7.98 -27.70 -4.52
C GLU A 51 7.29 -28.06 -3.20
N LEU A 52 6.73 -27.07 -2.50
CA LEU A 52 6.04 -27.25 -1.23
C LEU A 52 4.55 -27.64 -1.36
N GLY A 53 4.04 -27.76 -2.59
CA GLY A 53 2.67 -28.17 -2.87
C GLY A 53 1.61 -27.17 -2.39
N PHE A 54 1.78 -25.89 -2.75
CA PHE A 54 0.75 -24.86 -2.61
C PHE A 54 -0.16 -24.80 -3.83
N ASP A 55 -1.43 -24.43 -3.62
CA ASP A 55 -2.46 -24.38 -4.67
C ASP A 55 -2.58 -22.98 -5.30
N LEU A 56 -2.05 -21.96 -4.64
CA LEU A 56 -2.11 -20.56 -5.06
C LEU A 56 -0.91 -19.78 -4.52
N VAL A 57 -0.34 -18.93 -5.37
CA VAL A 57 0.59 -17.88 -4.94
C VAL A 57 -0.07 -16.52 -5.05
N VAL A 58 0.07 -15.72 -3.99
CA VAL A 58 -0.44 -14.34 -3.93
C VAL A 58 0.70 -13.37 -3.67
N SER A 59 0.90 -12.43 -4.58
CA SER A 59 1.78 -11.27 -4.35
C SER A 59 0.99 -10.10 -3.79
N HIS A 60 1.59 -9.25 -2.96
CA HIS A 60 1.01 -7.94 -2.68
C HIS A 60 1.28 -7.03 -3.87
N HIS A 61 2.56 -6.78 -4.14
CA HIS A 61 2.97 -5.91 -5.24
C HIS A 61 2.61 -6.52 -6.60
N PRO A 62 2.27 -5.67 -7.59
CA PRO A 62 2.15 -6.07 -8.99
C PRO A 62 3.46 -6.67 -9.52
N LYS A 63 3.40 -7.91 -10.02
CA LYS A 63 4.55 -8.59 -10.69
C LYS A 63 4.18 -9.18 -12.05
N ALA A 64 2.94 -9.00 -12.51
CA ALA A 64 2.45 -9.61 -13.73
C ALA A 64 1.48 -8.72 -14.54
N ASP A 65 1.63 -8.81 -15.86
CA ASP A 65 0.64 -8.43 -16.86
C ASP A 65 0.15 -6.97 -16.70
N GLY A 66 -1.16 -6.76 -16.81
CA GLY A 66 -1.79 -5.44 -16.78
C GLY A 66 -1.51 -4.68 -15.49
N SER A 67 -1.39 -5.37 -14.35
CA SER A 67 -1.14 -4.73 -13.05
C SER A 67 0.16 -3.94 -12.98
N ILE A 68 1.14 -4.26 -13.84
CA ILE A 68 2.38 -3.48 -13.99
C ILE A 68 2.20 -2.33 -14.98
N VAL A 69 1.63 -2.63 -16.16
CA VAL A 69 1.57 -1.67 -17.29
C VAL A 69 0.59 -0.54 -16.97
N ASP A 70 -0.56 -0.90 -16.41
CA ASP A 70 -1.66 0.01 -16.09
C ASP A 70 -1.62 0.55 -14.67
N PHE A 71 -0.56 0.24 -13.91
CA PHE A 71 -0.41 0.66 -12.51
C PHE A 71 -0.67 2.16 -12.28
N HIS A 72 -0.20 3.00 -13.20
CA HIS A 72 -0.39 4.45 -13.15
C HIS A 72 -1.86 4.88 -13.08
N LYS A 73 -2.80 4.08 -13.62
CA LYS A 73 -4.23 4.39 -13.61
C LYS A 73 -4.84 4.29 -12.22
N VAL A 74 -4.26 3.47 -11.34
CA VAL A 74 -4.75 3.33 -9.96
C VAL A 74 -4.49 4.58 -9.12
N MET A 75 -3.54 5.43 -9.54
CA MET A 75 -3.15 6.63 -8.81
C MET A 75 -4.26 7.66 -8.70
N ASP A 76 -5.26 7.63 -9.60
CA ASP A 76 -6.38 8.59 -9.60
C ASP A 76 -7.16 8.60 -8.28
N ILE A 77 -7.14 7.51 -7.50
CA ILE A 77 -7.74 7.46 -6.16
C ILE A 77 -7.12 8.49 -5.19
N GLN A 78 -5.88 8.92 -5.43
CA GLN A 78 -5.23 9.97 -4.64
C GLN A 78 -5.91 11.34 -4.81
N ILE A 79 -6.65 11.55 -5.91
CA ILE A 79 -7.43 12.77 -6.13
C ILE A 79 -8.56 12.85 -5.10
N ASP A 80 -9.32 11.77 -4.94
CA ASP A 80 -10.41 11.70 -3.96
C ASP A 80 -9.87 11.84 -2.53
N LYS A 81 -8.70 11.25 -2.25
CA LYS A 81 -8.02 11.41 -0.97
C LYS A 81 -7.61 12.86 -0.69
N MET A 82 -7.06 13.55 -1.69
CA MET A 82 -6.72 14.97 -1.56
C MET A 82 -7.97 15.82 -1.28
N VAL A 83 -9.09 15.52 -1.95
CA VAL A 83 -10.37 16.20 -1.72
C VAL A 83 -10.92 15.95 -0.31
N GLU A 84 -10.81 14.72 0.21
CA GLU A 84 -11.15 14.38 1.62
C GLU A 84 -10.43 15.30 2.61
N PHE A 85 -9.20 15.73 2.29
CA PHE A 85 -8.40 16.60 3.13
C PHE A 85 -8.53 18.09 2.82
N GLY A 86 -9.40 18.48 1.89
CA GLY A 86 -9.73 19.89 1.59
C GLY A 86 -8.98 20.48 0.40
N VAL A 87 -8.22 19.68 -0.35
CA VAL A 87 -7.61 20.15 -1.60
C VAL A 87 -8.71 20.29 -2.68
N PRO A 88 -8.83 21.43 -3.37
CA PRO A 88 -9.75 21.57 -4.48
C PRO A 88 -9.48 20.53 -5.57
N ILE A 89 -10.53 19.88 -6.09
CA ILE A 89 -10.40 18.75 -7.02
C ILE A 89 -9.56 19.06 -8.27
N ASN A 90 -9.67 20.27 -8.81
CA ASN A 90 -8.86 20.72 -9.95
C ASN A 90 -7.37 20.88 -9.60
N LYS A 91 -7.04 21.28 -8.36
CA LYS A 91 -5.65 21.32 -7.88
C LYS A 91 -5.12 19.91 -7.64
N ALA A 92 -5.93 19.05 -7.02
CA ALA A 92 -5.59 17.65 -6.77
C ALA A 92 -5.21 16.92 -8.08
N GLN A 93 -6.06 17.04 -9.11
CA GLN A 93 -5.79 16.46 -10.43
C GLN A 93 -4.47 16.99 -11.04
N LYS A 94 -4.19 18.28 -10.91
CA LYS A 94 -2.97 18.89 -11.48
C LYS A 94 -1.71 18.53 -10.70
N ALA A 95 -1.80 18.43 -9.38
CA ALA A 95 -0.69 18.03 -8.51
C ALA A 95 -0.22 16.60 -8.81
N LEU A 96 -1.16 15.69 -9.07
CA LEU A 96 -0.84 14.28 -9.32
C LEU A 96 -0.27 14.03 -10.73
N ALA A 97 -0.67 14.84 -11.72
CA ALA A 97 -0.41 14.58 -13.14
C ALA A 97 1.07 14.30 -13.48
N LYS A 98 2.01 15.05 -12.89
CA LYS A 98 3.44 14.87 -13.12
C LYS A 98 3.91 13.49 -12.66
N LYS A 99 3.47 13.07 -11.46
CA LYS A 99 3.86 11.77 -10.90
C LYS A 99 3.23 10.61 -11.67
N THR A 100 1.94 10.68 -11.98
CA THR A 100 1.25 9.67 -12.80
C THR A 100 1.93 9.49 -14.15
N LYS A 101 2.31 10.60 -14.83
CA LYS A 101 3.02 10.51 -16.11
C LYS A 101 4.40 9.87 -15.96
N SER A 102 5.14 10.19 -14.90
CA SER A 102 6.43 9.54 -14.64
C SER A 102 6.28 8.04 -14.41
N VAL A 103 5.23 7.60 -13.70
CA VAL A 103 4.96 6.19 -13.46
C VAL A 103 4.56 5.47 -14.73
N GLU A 104 3.71 6.08 -15.56
CA GLU A 104 3.35 5.55 -16.88
C GLU A 104 4.59 5.34 -17.76
N ILE A 105 5.44 6.36 -17.92
CA ILE A 105 6.67 6.25 -18.73
C ILE A 105 7.57 5.13 -18.19
N ASN A 106 7.74 5.05 -16.88
CA ASN A 106 8.62 4.05 -16.26
C ASN A 106 8.06 2.62 -16.37
N SER A 107 6.75 2.44 -16.50
CA SER A 107 6.14 1.12 -16.67
C SER A 107 6.48 0.49 -18.04
N HIS A 108 6.80 1.30 -19.06
CA HIS A 108 7.05 0.82 -20.43
C HIS A 108 8.28 -0.09 -20.54
N VAL A 109 9.26 0.03 -19.65
CA VAL A 109 10.50 -0.77 -19.69
C VAL A 109 10.34 -2.13 -18.99
N SER A 110 9.20 -2.38 -18.36
CA SER A 110 8.97 -3.59 -17.57
C SER A 110 8.75 -4.83 -18.42
N ASN A 111 9.40 -5.93 -18.04
CA ASN A 111 9.05 -7.26 -18.55
C ASN A 111 7.83 -7.81 -17.79
N TYR A 112 6.65 -7.29 -18.14
CA TYR A 112 5.39 -7.57 -17.43
C TYR A 112 4.98 -9.05 -17.46
N SER A 113 5.42 -9.84 -18.45
CA SER A 113 5.02 -11.25 -18.57
C SER A 113 5.90 -12.22 -17.77
N ARG A 114 6.94 -11.75 -17.07
CA ARG A 114 7.95 -12.63 -16.44
C ARG A 114 7.35 -13.58 -15.41
N ALA A 115 6.56 -13.06 -14.46
CA ALA A 115 5.98 -13.90 -13.41
C ALA A 115 4.78 -14.72 -13.93
N SER A 116 3.90 -14.11 -14.73
CA SER A 116 2.71 -14.79 -15.27
C SER A 116 3.04 -15.94 -16.22
N SER A 117 4.05 -15.78 -17.09
CA SER A 117 4.49 -16.87 -17.97
C SER A 117 5.10 -18.03 -17.20
N ALA A 118 5.88 -17.76 -16.14
CA ALA A 118 6.40 -18.79 -15.25
C ALA A 118 5.29 -19.53 -14.49
N ALA A 119 4.32 -18.80 -13.94
CA ALA A 119 3.16 -19.39 -13.25
C ALA A 119 2.35 -20.31 -14.17
N LYS A 120 2.10 -19.88 -15.42
CA LYS A 120 1.44 -20.69 -16.44
C LYS A 120 2.21 -21.97 -16.77
N LEU A 121 3.53 -21.88 -16.91
CA LEU A 121 4.37 -23.05 -17.21
C LEU A 121 4.44 -24.04 -16.05
N LEU A 122 4.43 -23.54 -14.82
CA LEU A 122 4.42 -24.36 -13.60
C LEU A 122 3.04 -24.93 -13.26
N ASP A 123 2.00 -24.52 -13.98
CA ASP A 123 0.60 -24.86 -13.69
C ASP A 123 0.26 -24.54 -12.23
N ILE A 124 0.50 -23.28 -11.85
CA ILE A 124 0.17 -22.75 -10.52
C ILE A 124 -0.66 -21.48 -10.65
N PRO A 125 -1.86 -21.42 -10.04
CA PRO A 125 -2.64 -20.20 -9.93
C PRO A 125 -1.84 -19.05 -9.29
N TYR A 126 -2.04 -17.84 -9.82
CA TYR A 126 -1.27 -16.66 -9.43
C TYR A 126 -2.12 -15.39 -9.53
N MET A 127 -2.13 -14.61 -8.45
CA MET A 127 -2.81 -13.32 -8.39
C MET A 127 -2.03 -12.34 -7.53
N ASN A 128 -2.36 -11.05 -7.61
CA ASN A 128 -1.86 -10.07 -6.65
C ASN A 128 -3.00 -9.25 -6.05
N ILE A 129 -2.80 -8.77 -4.82
CA ILE A 129 -3.75 -7.92 -4.10
C ILE A 129 -3.00 -6.72 -3.53
N HIS A 130 -3.15 -5.56 -4.19
CA HIS A 130 -2.43 -4.35 -3.85
C HIS A 130 -3.36 -3.31 -3.22
N MET A 131 -4.05 -2.51 -4.02
CA MET A 131 -4.95 -1.45 -3.54
C MET A 131 -5.96 -1.88 -2.46
N PRO A 132 -6.59 -3.08 -2.52
CA PRO A 132 -7.49 -3.50 -1.45
C PRO A 132 -6.79 -3.58 -0.09
N ALA A 133 -5.57 -4.13 -0.04
CA ALA A 133 -4.79 -4.22 1.19
C ALA A 133 -4.39 -2.81 1.67
N ASP A 134 -3.91 -1.95 0.76
CA ASP A 134 -3.48 -0.59 1.13
C ASP A 134 -4.61 0.25 1.69
N LEU A 135 -5.80 0.19 1.09
CA LEU A 135 -6.97 0.91 1.58
C LEU A 135 -7.38 0.47 2.98
N ILE A 136 -7.33 -0.84 3.25
CA ILE A 136 -7.62 -1.36 4.59
C ILE A 136 -6.57 -0.84 5.58
N GLY A 137 -5.28 -0.92 5.24
CA GLY A 137 -4.17 -0.44 6.06
C GLY A 137 -4.23 1.08 6.32
N GLU A 138 -4.51 1.87 5.29
CA GLU A 138 -4.65 3.32 5.37
C GLU A 138 -5.78 3.72 6.32
N ARG A 139 -6.98 3.16 6.11
CA ARG A 139 -8.17 3.48 6.91
C ARG A 139 -7.99 3.07 8.36
N PHE A 140 -7.43 1.89 8.60
CA PHE A 140 -7.10 1.44 9.95
C PHE A 140 -6.15 2.43 10.63
N THR A 141 -5.03 2.76 9.98
CA THR A 141 -3.99 3.60 10.56
C THR A 141 -4.47 5.04 10.78
N GLN A 142 -5.20 5.62 9.84
CA GLN A 142 -5.81 6.95 10.00
C GLN A 142 -6.77 6.97 11.18
N LYS A 143 -7.67 5.97 11.28
CA LYS A 143 -8.63 5.87 12.38
C LYS A 143 -7.92 5.69 13.72
N TYR A 144 -6.88 4.85 13.75
CA TYR A 144 -6.09 4.58 14.94
C TYR A 144 -5.39 5.85 15.45
N LEU A 145 -4.68 6.57 14.58
CA LEU A 145 -4.00 7.82 14.96
C LEU A 145 -4.99 8.90 15.40
N ASN A 146 -6.11 9.06 14.68
CA ASN A 146 -7.16 10.01 15.07
C ASN A 146 -7.74 9.68 16.45
N ALA A 147 -8.02 8.41 16.74
CA ALA A 147 -8.56 7.98 18.03
C ALA A 147 -7.53 8.13 19.16
N LYS A 148 -6.25 7.86 18.88
CA LYS A 148 -5.17 7.88 19.86
C LYS A 148 -4.74 9.29 20.24
N LEU A 149 -4.62 10.18 19.26
CA LEU A 149 -4.05 11.52 19.42
C LEU A 149 -5.13 12.61 19.52
N GLY A 150 -6.34 12.35 19.01
CA GLY A 150 -7.46 13.28 19.02
C GLY A 150 -7.14 14.62 18.33
N ASP A 151 -7.91 15.65 18.69
CA ASP A 151 -7.72 17.02 18.18
C ASP A 151 -6.72 17.84 19.01
N ASN A 152 -5.75 17.19 19.66
CA ASN A 152 -4.77 17.90 20.47
C ASN A 152 -3.84 18.73 19.58
N ALA A 153 -4.02 20.06 19.61
CA ALA A 153 -3.23 21.00 18.83
C ALA A 153 -1.72 20.98 19.15
N LYS A 154 -1.32 20.38 20.28
CA LYS A 154 0.07 20.23 20.69
C LYS A 154 0.65 18.84 20.44
N THR A 155 -0.08 17.95 19.76
CA THR A 155 0.48 16.67 19.28
C THR A 155 1.75 16.93 18.50
N THR A 156 2.82 16.24 18.86
CA THR A 156 4.15 16.33 18.24
C THR A 156 4.38 15.18 17.28
N LEU A 157 5.44 15.28 16.46
CA LEU A 157 5.85 14.15 15.62
C LEU A 157 6.31 12.95 16.47
N GLN A 158 6.87 13.16 17.66
CA GLN A 158 7.20 12.08 18.60
C GLN A 158 5.95 11.30 19.01
N ASP A 159 4.84 12.00 19.31
CA ASP A 159 3.59 11.34 19.71
C ASP A 159 3.05 10.42 18.61
N ILE A 160 3.25 10.77 17.33
CA ILE A 160 2.92 9.90 16.19
C ILE A 160 3.79 8.64 16.20
N LEU A 161 5.12 8.81 16.38
CA LEU A 161 6.03 7.66 16.44
C LEU A 161 5.67 6.73 17.60
N ASP A 162 5.37 7.28 18.76
CA ASP A 162 5.00 6.51 19.96
C ASP A 162 3.69 5.76 19.73
N ALA A 163 2.67 6.44 19.18
CA ALA A 163 1.40 5.80 18.84
C ALA A 163 1.57 4.65 17.85
N LEU A 164 2.36 4.81 16.78
CA LEU A 164 2.63 3.74 15.82
C LEU A 164 3.37 2.57 16.49
N ASN A 165 4.35 2.84 17.35
CA ASN A 165 5.12 1.81 18.05
C ASN A 165 4.34 1.08 19.18
N GLU A 166 3.10 1.46 19.48
CA GLU A 166 2.22 0.62 20.31
C GLU A 166 1.67 -0.58 19.53
N LEU A 167 1.64 -0.51 18.20
CA LEU A 167 1.24 -1.64 17.36
C LEU A 167 2.42 -2.58 17.20
N ASP A 168 2.23 -3.85 17.56
CA ASP A 168 3.26 -4.89 17.48
C ASP A 168 3.92 -5.00 16.10
N LEU A 169 3.17 -4.75 15.03
CA LEU A 169 3.67 -4.73 13.66
C LEU A 169 4.83 -3.74 13.49
N TYR A 170 4.72 -2.52 14.04
CA TYR A 170 5.79 -1.52 13.98
C TYR A 170 6.82 -1.71 15.11
N SER A 171 6.38 -2.07 16.31
CA SER A 171 7.25 -2.23 17.47
C SER A 171 8.21 -3.42 17.36
N LYS A 172 7.88 -4.42 16.54
CA LYS A 172 8.72 -5.60 16.25
C LYS A 172 9.36 -5.59 14.86
N SER A 173 8.96 -4.68 13.97
CA SER A 173 9.59 -4.58 12.63
C SER A 173 11.07 -4.18 12.72
N LEU A 174 11.85 -4.58 11.72
CA LEU A 174 13.23 -4.07 11.55
C LEU A 174 13.23 -2.60 11.10
N SER A 175 12.28 -2.21 10.26
CA SER A 175 12.07 -0.85 9.79
C SER A 175 11.13 -0.10 10.73
N LYS A 176 11.70 0.66 11.67
CA LYS A 176 10.93 1.48 12.62
C LYS A 176 10.31 2.73 11.97
N PRO A 177 9.17 3.19 12.50
CA PRO A 177 8.66 4.53 12.19
C PRO A 177 9.71 5.60 12.45
N VAL A 178 9.80 6.60 11.56
CA VAL A 178 10.84 7.64 11.63
C VAL A 178 10.38 8.95 10.99
N VAL A 179 10.78 10.07 11.59
CA VAL A 179 10.61 11.40 10.99
C VAL A 179 11.63 11.58 9.86
N ARG A 180 11.15 11.88 8.66
CA ARG A 180 11.98 12.18 7.49
C ARG A 180 11.98 13.66 7.13
N CYS A 181 10.94 14.41 7.49
CA CYS A 181 10.92 15.86 7.41
C CYS A 181 10.26 16.43 8.67
N GLY A 182 10.89 17.45 9.27
CA GLY A 182 10.58 17.95 10.62
C GLY A 182 11.51 17.37 11.68
N ALA A 183 11.26 17.77 12.94
CA ALA A 183 11.91 17.27 14.14
C ALA A 183 10.86 16.62 15.07
N ASN A 184 11.30 15.69 15.92
CA ASN A 184 10.40 14.98 16.84
C ASN A 184 9.58 15.94 17.74
N THR A 185 10.11 17.13 18.02
CA THR A 185 9.48 18.18 18.83
C THR A 185 8.51 19.07 18.06
N ASP A 186 8.48 18.99 16.73
CA ASP A 186 7.59 19.81 15.92
C ASP A 186 6.15 19.37 16.11
N TYR A 187 5.22 20.33 16.04
CA TYR A 187 3.80 20.03 16.10
C TYR A 187 3.33 19.34 14.81
N ALA A 188 2.55 18.28 14.98
CA ALA A 188 2.06 17.46 13.89
C ALA A 188 1.02 18.17 13.02
N GLY A 189 0.21 19.05 13.61
CA GLY A 189 -0.99 19.59 12.94
C GLY A 189 -1.95 18.46 12.53
N LYS A 190 -2.76 18.71 11.49
CA LYS A 190 -3.65 17.68 10.94
C LYS A 190 -2.82 16.58 10.27
N ILE A 191 -3.12 15.31 10.59
CA ILE A 191 -2.40 14.13 10.09
C ILE A 191 -3.16 13.52 8.92
N ALA A 192 -2.48 13.33 7.79
CA ALA A 192 -2.96 12.56 6.65
C ALA A 192 -2.13 11.28 6.48
N VAL A 193 -2.76 10.12 6.60
CA VAL A 193 -2.14 8.83 6.27
C VAL A 193 -2.33 8.57 4.78
N LEU A 194 -1.22 8.40 4.06
CA LEU A 194 -1.16 8.18 2.62
C LEU A 194 -0.45 6.85 2.34
N PHE A 195 -1.21 5.77 2.43
CA PHE A 195 -0.75 4.40 2.23
C PHE A 195 -1.29 3.84 0.91
N ALA A 196 -2.52 4.19 0.55
CA ALA A 196 -3.15 3.81 -0.69
C ALA A 196 -2.88 4.82 -1.81
N GLY A 197 -3.05 4.38 -3.06
CA GLY A 197 -2.80 5.20 -4.25
C GLY A 197 -1.76 4.63 -5.21
N GLY A 198 -1.40 3.35 -5.07
CA GLY A 198 -0.37 2.69 -5.86
C GLY A 198 1.03 3.04 -5.34
N THR A 199 1.40 4.32 -5.33
CA THR A 199 2.67 4.77 -4.76
C THR A 199 2.58 6.21 -4.26
N ASN A 200 3.66 6.74 -3.68
CA ASN A 200 3.73 8.15 -3.28
C ASN A 200 3.35 9.11 -4.42
N GLY A 201 2.56 10.14 -4.09
CA GLY A 201 2.13 11.17 -5.05
C GLY A 201 3.22 12.18 -5.45
N GLY A 202 4.40 12.12 -4.85
CA GLY A 202 5.48 13.08 -5.06
C GLY A 202 5.31 14.41 -4.33
N ALA A 203 6.28 15.31 -4.51
CA ALA A 203 6.34 16.56 -3.77
C ALA A 203 5.18 17.53 -4.05
N ASP A 204 4.66 17.55 -5.28
CA ASP A 204 3.53 18.42 -5.66
C ASP A 204 2.24 18.01 -4.94
N VAL A 205 1.99 16.71 -4.79
CA VAL A 205 0.86 16.18 -4.01
C VAL A 205 1.01 16.52 -2.54
N TYR A 206 2.21 16.34 -1.98
CA TYR A 206 2.47 16.64 -0.56
C TYR A 206 2.25 18.13 -0.28
N LYS A 207 2.77 19.00 -1.16
CA LYS A 207 2.53 20.45 -1.10
C LYS A 207 1.06 20.80 -1.12
N ALA A 208 0.27 20.14 -1.97
CA ALA A 208 -1.17 20.39 -2.06
C ALA A 208 -1.90 20.09 -0.74
N TYR A 209 -1.54 18.99 -0.05
CA TYR A 209 -2.04 18.69 1.29
C TYR A 209 -1.66 19.76 2.31
N TYR A 210 -0.39 20.19 2.31
CA TYR A 210 0.10 21.21 3.25
C TYR A 210 -0.61 22.56 3.05
N GLU A 211 -0.79 22.99 1.81
CA GLU A 211 -1.54 24.20 1.48
C GLU A 211 -3.03 24.11 1.85
N ALA A 212 -3.59 22.90 1.94
CA ALA A 212 -4.95 22.64 2.43
C ALA A 212 -5.05 22.53 3.96
N GLY A 213 -3.93 22.72 4.69
CA GLY A 213 -3.90 22.74 6.15
C GLY A 213 -3.55 21.39 6.81
N VAL A 214 -3.08 20.41 6.04
CA VAL A 214 -2.43 19.22 6.61
C VAL A 214 -1.07 19.63 7.18
N GLY A 215 -0.75 19.22 8.40
CA GLY A 215 0.56 19.51 9.02
C GLY A 215 1.56 18.36 8.80
N THR A 216 1.08 17.12 8.78
CA THR A 216 1.94 15.93 8.68
C THR A 216 1.35 14.90 7.74
N ILE A 217 2.18 14.41 6.84
CA ILE A 217 1.90 13.21 6.05
C ILE A 217 2.58 12.01 6.71
N VAL A 218 1.81 10.96 6.97
CA VAL A 218 2.29 9.65 7.41
C VAL A 218 2.23 8.72 6.20
N ALA A 219 3.39 8.30 5.70
CA ALA A 219 3.52 7.46 4.51
C ALA A 219 4.26 6.15 4.84
N MET A 220 4.08 5.13 4.00
CA MET A 220 4.83 3.87 4.11
C MET A 220 6.30 4.05 3.76
N HIS A 221 6.56 4.91 2.76
CA HIS A 221 7.88 5.29 2.27
C HIS A 221 7.83 6.69 1.64
N ALA A 222 8.98 7.34 1.51
CA ALA A 222 9.13 8.60 0.79
C ALA A 222 10.50 8.64 0.08
N PRO A 223 10.55 8.85 -1.24
CA PRO A 223 11.81 9.02 -1.97
C PRO A 223 12.65 10.21 -1.49
N GLU A 224 13.96 10.14 -1.62
CA GLU A 224 14.89 11.19 -1.14
C GLU A 224 14.64 12.55 -1.80
N ASP A 225 14.39 12.56 -3.12
CA ASP A 225 14.05 13.75 -3.89
C ASP A 225 12.78 14.42 -3.35
N VAL A 226 11.74 13.63 -3.04
CA VAL A 226 10.49 14.13 -2.43
C VAL A 226 10.76 14.70 -1.04
N ILE A 227 11.53 14.00 -0.20
CA ILE A 227 11.88 14.47 1.14
C ILE A 227 12.64 15.80 1.06
N LYS A 228 13.59 15.92 0.13
CA LYS A 228 14.37 17.14 -0.08
C LYS A 228 13.47 18.31 -0.47
N GLU A 229 12.61 18.12 -1.47
CA GLU A 229 11.69 19.17 -1.93
C GLU A 229 10.73 19.61 -0.80
N VAL A 230 10.20 18.67 -0.02
CA VAL A 230 9.31 19.02 1.11
C VAL A 230 10.04 19.77 2.22
N ARG A 231 11.31 19.42 2.52
CA ARG A 231 12.14 20.19 3.46
C ARG A 231 12.38 21.63 2.97
N GLU A 232 12.65 21.80 1.68
CA GLU A 232 12.84 23.13 1.08
C GLU A 232 11.57 23.97 1.11
N GLN A 233 10.39 23.35 0.99
CA GLN A 233 9.11 24.04 1.13
C GLN A 233 8.89 24.56 2.56
N ASN A 234 9.36 23.84 3.58
CA ASN A 234 9.31 24.22 5.00
C ASN A 234 7.89 24.59 5.51
N ILE A 235 6.87 23.87 5.04
CA ILE A 235 5.45 24.09 5.40
C ILE A 235 4.76 22.84 5.98
N GLY A 236 5.47 21.71 6.07
CA GLY A 236 4.88 20.46 6.55
C GLY A 236 5.91 19.38 6.86
N ASN A 237 5.40 18.30 7.44
CA ASN A 237 6.21 17.21 7.98
C ASN A 237 5.96 15.89 7.24
N ILE A 238 6.94 14.98 7.33
CA ILE A 238 6.83 13.61 6.83
C ILE A 238 7.27 12.64 7.93
N VAL A 239 6.36 11.75 8.30
CA VAL A 239 6.65 10.54 9.06
C VAL A 239 6.59 9.36 8.09
N VAL A 240 7.64 8.54 8.09
CA VAL A 240 7.67 7.27 7.38
C VAL A 240 7.42 6.15 8.38
N ALA A 241 6.28 5.47 8.28
CA ALA A 241 5.88 4.41 9.20
C ALA A 241 6.66 3.10 8.98
N GLY A 242 7.15 2.88 7.75
CA GLY A 242 7.85 1.68 7.32
C GLY A 242 6.98 0.83 6.39
N HIS A 243 7.57 0.37 5.29
CA HIS A 243 6.86 -0.30 4.19
C HIS A 243 6.20 -1.62 4.63
N MET A 244 7.02 -2.63 4.93
CA MET A 244 6.56 -3.97 5.33
C MET A 244 5.51 -4.00 6.46
N PRO A 245 5.70 -3.31 7.61
CA PRO A 245 4.67 -3.31 8.65
C PRO A 245 3.38 -2.64 8.22
N SER A 246 3.41 -1.67 7.31
CA SER A 246 2.21 -0.98 6.84
C SER A 246 1.40 -1.85 5.87
N ASP A 247 2.05 -2.49 4.89
CA ASP A 247 1.40 -3.43 3.96
C ASP A 247 0.77 -4.60 4.73
N SER A 248 1.48 -5.08 5.75
CA SER A 248 1.05 -6.20 6.59
C SER A 248 -0.27 -5.94 7.32
N ILE A 249 -0.64 -4.68 7.59
CA ILE A 249 -1.93 -4.37 8.25
C ILE A 249 -3.09 -4.87 7.39
N GLY A 250 -3.15 -4.43 6.13
CA GLY A 250 -4.23 -4.80 5.22
C GLY A 250 -4.19 -6.27 4.82
N LEU A 251 -2.98 -6.77 4.53
CA LEU A 251 -2.79 -8.17 4.18
C LEU A 251 -3.23 -9.11 5.30
N ASN A 252 -2.94 -8.80 6.57
CA ASN A 252 -3.37 -9.62 7.69
C ASN A 252 -4.89 -9.66 7.85
N VAL A 253 -5.61 -8.56 7.60
CA VAL A 253 -7.07 -8.55 7.61
C VAL A 253 -7.65 -9.47 6.53
N ILE A 254 -7.10 -9.42 5.32
CA ILE A 254 -7.52 -10.28 4.20
C ILE A 254 -7.21 -11.76 4.50
N ILE A 255 -6.01 -12.03 5.00
CA ILE A 255 -5.57 -13.38 5.37
C ILE A 255 -6.50 -13.97 6.43
N SER A 256 -6.82 -13.23 7.50
CA SER A 256 -7.74 -13.69 8.53
C SER A 256 -9.12 -14.03 7.96
N ALA A 257 -9.65 -13.23 7.04
CA ALA A 257 -10.92 -13.52 6.39
C ALA A 257 -10.87 -14.79 5.52
N TRP A 258 -9.75 -15.08 4.87
CA TRP A 258 -9.57 -16.35 4.15
C TRP A 258 -9.45 -17.55 5.08
N GLU A 259 -8.72 -17.41 6.20
CA GLU A 259 -8.58 -18.44 7.22
C GLU A 259 -9.94 -18.78 7.87
N GLU A 260 -10.79 -17.78 8.11
CA GLU A 260 -12.19 -17.98 8.55
C GLU A 260 -13.04 -18.78 7.55
N LYS A 261 -12.69 -18.77 6.26
CA LYS A 261 -13.30 -19.62 5.22
C LYS A 261 -12.62 -20.99 5.07
N GLY A 262 -11.68 -21.32 5.95
CA GLY A 262 -11.00 -22.61 6.00
C GLY A 262 -9.78 -22.73 5.07
N MET A 263 -9.28 -21.62 4.53
CA MET A 263 -8.03 -21.62 3.78
C MET A 263 -6.82 -21.77 4.71
N LYS A 264 -5.79 -22.49 4.27
CA LYS A 264 -4.51 -22.62 4.96
C LYS A 264 -3.54 -21.63 4.32
N VAL A 265 -3.24 -20.54 5.02
CA VAL A 265 -2.38 -19.48 4.50
C VAL A 265 -1.00 -19.56 5.13
N THR A 266 0.04 -19.51 4.30
CA THR A 266 1.43 -19.39 4.75
C THR A 266 2.00 -18.07 4.26
N LYS A 267 2.51 -17.28 5.21
CA LYS A 267 3.13 -15.98 4.96
C LYS A 267 4.62 -16.15 4.67
N ILE A 268 5.13 -15.42 3.69
CA ILE A 268 6.55 -15.29 3.35
C ILE A 268 6.81 -13.87 2.82
N SER A 269 8.07 -13.55 2.50
CA SER A 269 8.43 -12.34 1.75
C SER A 269 7.87 -11.05 2.37
N GLY A 270 8.17 -10.80 3.65
CA GLY A 270 7.94 -9.49 4.27
C GLY A 270 6.59 -9.26 4.95
N ILE A 271 5.65 -10.20 4.92
CA ILE A 271 4.40 -10.09 5.72
C ILE A 271 4.70 -10.43 7.18
N LEU A 272 4.39 -9.49 8.07
CA LEU A 272 4.61 -9.56 9.52
C LEU A 272 3.37 -10.04 10.30
#